data_AF-M1D5N7-F1
#
_entry.id   AF-M1D5N7-F1
#
_cell.length_a   1.000
_cell.length_b   1.000
_cell.length_c   1.000
_cell.angle_alpha   90.00
_cell.angle_beta   90.00
_cell.angle_gamma   90.00
#
_symmetry.space_group_name_H-M   'P 1'
#
loop_
_entity.id
_entity.type
_entity.pdbx_description
1 polymer ?
#
loop_
_entity_poly.entity_id
_entity_poly.type
_entity_poly.pdbx_seq_one_letter_code
_entity_poly.pdbx_strand_id
1 'polypeptide(L)'
;MKELYGQPLHYLTNLSMKQWDYLRIGANDEDVPLDTLIDPAKAESSIWRVEEMHRNTISPFFIARLWHGDPMYHVYIDAIFPELKDPSK
;
A
#
# COMPACT_ATOMS: atom_id res chain seq x y z
N MET A 1 1.09 -8.91 5.24
CA MET A 1 -0.15 -8.79 4.41
C MET A 1 0.03 -9.40 3.02
N LYS A 2 0.89 -8.85 2.16
CA LYS A 2 1.09 -9.35 0.77
C LYS A 2 1.35 -10.87 0.69
N GLU A 3 2.27 -11.37 1.50
CA GLU A 3 2.57 -12.81 1.60
C GLU A 3 1.42 -13.63 2.22
N LEU A 4 0.80 -13.10 3.27
CA LEU A 4 -0.29 -13.78 4.00
C LEU A 4 -1.54 -13.96 3.14
N TYR A 5 -1.90 -12.94 2.35
CA TYR A 5 -3.12 -12.93 1.53
C TYR A 5 -2.87 -13.27 0.06
N GLY A 6 -1.60 -13.35 -0.36
CA GLY A 6 -1.23 -13.64 -1.76
C GLY A 6 -1.72 -12.58 -2.76
N GLN A 7 -1.91 -11.34 -2.32
CA GLN A 7 -2.43 -10.26 -3.16
C GLN A 7 -1.44 -9.08 -3.22
N PRO A 8 -1.29 -8.45 -4.40
CA PRO A 8 -0.54 -7.20 -4.52
C PRO A 8 -1.31 -6.06 -3.84
N LEU A 9 -0.59 -5.03 -3.38
CA LEU A 9 -1.19 -3.75 -3.02
C LEU A 9 -1.10 -2.78 -4.20
N HIS A 10 -2.02 -1.83 -4.26
CA HIS A 10 -2.06 -0.82 -5.28
C HIS A 10 -0.85 0.12 -5.19
N TYR A 11 -0.38 0.65 -6.32
CA TYR A 11 0.75 1.59 -6.42
C TYR A 11 0.65 2.72 -5.38
N LEU A 12 -0.51 3.37 -5.30
CA LEU A 12 -0.73 4.47 -4.36
C LEU A 12 -0.72 4.02 -2.90
N THR A 13 -1.15 2.79 -2.60
CA THR A 13 -1.09 2.26 -1.23
C THR A 13 0.35 2.04 -0.81
N ASN A 14 1.18 1.45 -1.67
CA ASN A 14 2.62 1.31 -1.41
C ASN A 14 3.29 2.68 -1.21
N LEU A 15 2.90 3.70 -2.00
CA LEU A 15 3.40 5.06 -1.84
C LEU A 15 2.94 5.70 -0.53
N SER A 16 1.67 5.53 -0.12
CA SER A 16 1.15 6.03 1.16
C SER A 16 1.87 5.41 2.35
N MET A 17 2.12 4.10 2.33
CA MET A 17 2.90 3.43 3.39
C MET A 17 4.29 4.05 3.53
N LYS A 18 4.99 4.25 2.41
CA LYS A 18 6.31 4.90 2.40
C LYS A 18 6.25 6.31 2.98
N GLN A 19 5.22 7.08 2.65
CA GLN A 19 5.04 8.43 3.18
C GLN A 19 4.80 8.41 4.69
N TRP A 20 4.00 7.47 5.21
CA TRP A 20 3.79 7.32 6.64
C TRP A 20 5.07 6.93 7.38
N ASP A 21 5.89 6.05 6.81
CA ASP A 21 7.21 5.72 7.36
C ASP A 21 8.13 6.95 7.40
N TYR A 22 8.14 7.77 6.35
CA TYR A 22 8.94 9.00 6.33
C TYR A 22 8.50 10.05 7.35
N LEU A 23 7.21 10.15 7.63
CA LEU A 23 6.67 11.12 8.61
C LEU A 23 7.16 10.83 10.03
N ARG A 24 7.65 9.62 10.30
CA ARG A 24 8.19 9.23 11.59
C ARG A 24 9.65 9.66 11.78
N ILE A 25 10.39 9.91 10.70
CA ILE A 25 11.80 10.31 10.80
C ILE A 25 11.90 11.70 11.44
N GLY A 26 12.67 11.81 12.52
CA GLY A 26 12.83 13.01 13.32
C GLY A 26 11.72 13.25 14.35
N ALA A 27 10.78 12.32 14.52
CA ALA A 27 9.77 12.40 15.57
C ALA A 27 10.37 12.05 16.94
N ASN A 28 9.79 12.61 18.02
CA ASN A 28 10.26 12.35 19.38
C ASN A 28 10.16 10.86 19.78
N ASP A 29 9.24 10.13 19.14
CA ASP A 29 8.96 8.71 19.32
C ASP A 29 9.46 7.86 18.14
N GLU A 30 10.40 8.37 17.34
CA GLU A 30 10.97 7.65 16.19
C GLU A 30 11.49 6.26 16.56
N ASP A 31 12.08 6.11 17.76
CA ASP A 31 12.64 4.85 18.26
C ASP A 31 11.59 3.90 18.87
N VAL A 32 10.35 4.35 19.06
CA VAL A 32 9.30 3.55 19.73
C VAL A 32 8.65 2.59 18.75
N PRO A 33 8.71 1.26 18.93
CA PRO A 33 8.18 0.30 17.97
C PRO A 33 6.71 0.56 17.58
N LEU A 34 6.41 0.55 16.27
CA LEU A 34 5.10 1.00 15.77
C LEU A 34 3.93 0.16 16.30
N ASP A 35 4.16 -1.13 16.51
CA ASP A 35 3.21 -2.10 17.06
C ASP A 35 2.82 -1.82 18.52
N THR A 36 3.60 -1.01 19.24
CA THR A 36 3.25 -0.53 20.58
C THR A 36 2.39 0.73 20.56
N LEU A 37 2.48 1.51 19.48
CA LEU A 37 1.71 2.75 19.27
C LEU A 37 0.37 2.46 18.61
N ILE A 38 0.35 1.52 17.66
CA ILE A 38 -0.81 1.17 16.84
C ILE A 38 -1.04 -0.33 16.97
N ASP A 39 -2.22 -0.68 17.47
CA ASP A 39 -2.69 -2.07 17.49
C ASP A 39 -2.63 -2.69 16.08
N PRO A 40 -2.00 -3.88 15.91
CA PRO A 40 -1.81 -4.49 14.60
C PRO A 40 -3.11 -4.71 13.81
N ALA A 41 -4.22 -5.06 14.48
CA ALA A 41 -5.50 -5.25 13.80
C ALA A 41 -6.06 -3.92 13.28
N LYS A 42 -5.88 -2.83 14.03
CA LYS A 42 -6.22 -1.48 13.55
C LYS A 42 -5.33 -1.04 12.39
N ALA A 43 -4.03 -1.31 12.45
CA ALA A 43 -3.11 -1.00 11.36
C ALA A 43 -3.53 -1.74 10.06
N GLU A 44 -3.77 -3.05 10.16
CA GLU A 44 -4.21 -3.86 9.03
C GLU A 44 -5.54 -3.39 8.44
N SER A 45 -6.55 -3.15 9.28
CA SER A 45 -7.87 -2.66 8.81
C SER A 45 -7.77 -1.30 8.11
N SER A 46 -6.86 -0.44 8.56
CA SER A 46 -6.62 0.88 7.96
C SER A 46 -5.98 0.74 6.58
N ILE A 47 -5.00 -0.16 6.44
CA ILE A 47 -4.36 -0.45 5.14
C ILE A 47 -5.39 -0.98 4.15
N TRP A 48 -6.23 -1.94 4.56
CA TRP A 48 -7.26 -2.49 3.68
C TRP A 48 -8.27 -1.44 3.21
N ARG A 49 -8.65 -0.51 4.08
CA ARG A 49 -9.59 0.56 3.72
C ARG A 49 -9.00 1.54 2.71
N VAL A 50 -7.71 1.87 2.86
CA VAL A 50 -6.99 2.70 1.89
C VAL A 50 -6.81 1.96 0.56
N GLU A 51 -6.49 0.68 0.61
CA GLU A 51 -6.36 -0.18 -0.56
C GLU A 51 -7.66 -0.27 -1.36
N GLU A 52 -8.80 -0.47 -0.69
CA GLU A 52 -10.12 -0.51 -1.32
C GLU A 52 -10.44 0.81 -2.03
N MET A 53 -10.18 1.94 -1.36
CA MET A 53 -10.38 3.26 -1.96
C MET A 53 -9.52 3.41 -3.22
N HIS A 54 -8.22 3.10 -3.14
CA HIS A 54 -7.32 3.24 -4.28
C HIS A 54 -7.72 2.37 -5.47
N ARG A 55 -8.19 1.14 -5.23
CA ARG A 55 -8.65 0.24 -6.30
C ARG A 55 -9.91 0.72 -7.02
N ASN A 56 -10.83 1.33 -6.28
CA ASN A 56 -12.17 1.61 -6.79
C ASN A 56 -12.37 3.06 -7.28
N THR A 57 -11.52 4.00 -6.88
CA THR A 57 -11.79 5.43 -7.11
C THR A 57 -10.78 6.12 -8.03
N ILE A 58 -9.62 5.52 -8.27
CA ILE A 58 -8.51 6.22 -8.91
C ILE A 58 -8.56 6.07 -10.42
N SER A 59 -8.47 7.21 -11.12
CA SER A 59 -8.43 7.25 -12.58
C SER A 59 -7.09 6.74 -13.12
N PRO A 60 -7.08 5.91 -14.18
CA PRO A 60 -5.86 5.50 -14.87
C PRO A 60 -5.05 6.69 -15.41
N PHE A 61 -5.72 7.77 -15.84
CA PHE A 61 -5.05 8.99 -16.31
C PHE A 61 -4.25 9.67 -15.20
N PHE A 62 -4.78 9.66 -13.97
CA PHE A 62 -4.09 10.21 -12.81
C PHE A 62 -2.81 9.42 -12.50
N ILE A 63 -2.86 8.09 -12.57
CA ILE A 63 -1.71 7.21 -12.37
C ILE A 63 -0.65 7.42 -13.45
N ALA A 64 -1.04 7.46 -14.72
CA ALA A 64 -0.10 7.69 -15.82
C ALA A 64 0.64 9.02 -15.67
N ARG A 65 -0.04 10.07 -15.21
CA ARG A 65 0.58 11.38 -14.93
C ARG A 65 1.58 11.31 -13.78
N LEU A 66 1.30 10.55 -12.73
CA LEU A 66 2.26 10.34 -11.63
C LEU A 66 3.50 9.57 -12.11
N TRP A 67 3.29 8.49 -12.87
CA TRP A 67 4.39 7.69 -13.42
C TRP A 67 5.25 8.47 -14.40
N HIS A 68 4.67 9.40 -15.16
CA HIS A 68 5.44 10.28 -16.02
C HIS A 68 6.39 11.21 -15.23
N GLY A 69 6.02 11.59 -14.01
CA GLY A 69 6.83 12.45 -13.14
C GLY A 69 7.86 11.71 -12.28
N ASP A 70 7.73 10.39 -12.12
CA ASP A 70 8.63 9.57 -11.28
C ASP A 70 9.20 8.40 -12.09
N PRO A 71 10.43 8.47 -12.61
CA PRO A 71 11.01 7.39 -13.39
C PRO A 71 11.17 6.07 -12.59
N MET A 72 11.20 6.13 -11.25
CA MET A 72 11.30 4.96 -10.38
C MET A 72 9.96 4.41 -9.90
N TYR A 73 8.83 4.82 -10.51
CA TYR A 73 7.49 4.41 -10.07
C TYR A 73 7.29 2.89 -9.92
N HIS A 74 8.02 2.09 -10.72
CA HIS A 74 7.93 0.64 -10.75
C HIS A 74 8.35 -0.03 -9.43
N VAL A 75 9.15 0.63 -8.59
CA VAL A 75 9.53 0.09 -7.26
C VAL A 75 8.34 -0.04 -6.31
N TYR A 76 7.22 0.63 -6.61
CA TYR A 76 5.98 0.58 -5.83
C TYR A 76 4.91 -0.31 -6.48
N ILE A 77 5.24 -1.01 -7.57
CA ILE A 77 4.35 -1.98 -8.21
C ILE A 77 4.77 -3.38 -7.77
N ASP A 78 3.85 -4.10 -7.13
CA ASP A 78 4.12 -5.45 -6.66
C ASP A 78 4.16 -6.47 -7.81
N ALA A 79 5.13 -7.39 -7.77
CA ALA A 79 5.24 -8.49 -8.73
C ALA A 79 4.30 -9.68 -8.43
N ILE A 80 3.38 -9.51 -7.46
CA ILE A 80 2.46 -10.57 -7.02
C ILE A 80 1.26 -10.60 -7.95
N PHE A 81 1.03 -11.74 -8.58
CA PHE A 81 -0.15 -11.99 -9.40
C PHE A 81 -1.08 -12.92 -8.63
N PRO A 82 -2.29 -12.47 -8.24
CA PRO A 82 -3.22 -13.31 -7.52
C PRO A 82 -3.70 -14.42 -8.46
N GLU A 83 -3.76 -15.65 -7.95
CA GLU A 83 -4.38 -16.75 -8.69
C GLU A 83 -5.86 -16.47 -8.89
N LEU A 84 -6.28 -16.28 -10.14
CA LEU A 84 -7.68 -16.17 -10.49
C LEU A 84 -8.34 -17.53 -10.26
N LYS A 85 -9.01 -17.70 -9.12
CA LYS A 85 -9.91 -18.84 -8.94
C LYS A 85 -11.04 -18.68 -9.96
N ASP A 86 -11.12 -19.62 -10.90
CA ASP A 86 -12.18 -19.69 -11.88
C ASP A 86 -13.52 -19.73 -11.13
N PRO A 87 -14.41 -18.73 -11.28
CA PRO A 87 -15.72 -18.73 -10.60
C PRO A 87 -16.64 -19.86 -11.08
N SER A 88 -16.19 -20.68 -12.04
CA SER A 88 -16.93 -21.78 -12.66
C SER A 88 -16.66 -23.16 -12.02
N LYS A 89 -15.89 -23.26 -10.92
CA LYS A 89 -15.63 -24.50 -10.18
C LYS A 89 -16.13 -24.48 -8.74
#